data_AF-A0A1M6VSR9-F1
#
_entry.id   AF-A0A1M6VSR9-F1
#
_cell.length_a   1.000
_cell.length_b   1.000
_cell.length_c   1.000
_cell.angle_alpha   90.00
_cell.angle_beta   90.00
_cell.angle_gamma   90.00
#
_symmetry.space_group_name_H-M   'P 1'
#
loop_
_entity.id
_entity.type
_entity.pdbx_description
1 polymer ?
#
loop_
_entity_poly.entity_id
_entity_poly.type
_entity_poly.pdbx_seq_one_letter_code
_entity_poly.pdbx_strand_id
1 'polypeptide(L)'
;MRLNMDFSHLTMTLFWFILLIVFIIIVILGSLLFRQVRWRKHYETEMNRMERMAQEIRPTARIEENLAAVLRILSSMHEAPNYAAYVLDKRSQRYILKATLHPFDKFSNTGPSYSGLAVDSREKYLPPMVLEADATRASVQVIYEGEVPLLSMQTEGKLVLFRIGPVYRVAKPIRMEMRKFLHQYSKLIEDVVALETARLQQEIASLGEDAVKKVARLSTDESSALELIVQSFTGFSGYCGGAFFRAAENEEQAVIAVGALRGLRSRLKQDQELQDMLKTWIEGRPYCFIGRQSQEFYQLPGYLTVSDVGAVLIVQIPQQGILLICFGADLDNKNALRPNESQIQLLVDQMVQISSFSSLHRRLGRSYSYMLWNLSNMVDDFNPYTVGYSEMMARYSLVVGKRMGMTEEELRDLALAAHLSNIGVIGLNMELLSKEGVFNDAEYESIKLHVQIGASMILIASGNERAAQYVLYHHERIDGLGFPEGLKGEDIPLGARIIHVIQVFLAKINGRAWRTPLSFEKALETLQQAAGTQLDGRVVNAFVDWWKERAQMPEVNNRTLAPCYELCCTPKHICQACPVYQSAAPRCWEVGNHLCKAHGRECKTCFVRTEFLYRNKEFVH
;
A
#
# COMPACT_ATOMS: atom_id res chain seq x y z
N MET A 1 -33.51 -15.24 112.88
CA MET A 1 -32.58 -16.31 112.43
C MET A 1 -33.40 -17.59 112.35
N ARG A 2 -33.64 -18.26 111.21
CA ARG A 2 -32.79 -18.47 110.04
C ARG A 2 -33.69 -18.60 108.79
N LEU A 3 -33.38 -17.81 107.77
CA LEU A 3 -33.65 -18.16 106.37
C LEU A 3 -32.69 -19.30 106.02
N ASN A 4 -33.14 -20.55 106.08
CA ASN A 4 -32.49 -21.66 105.38
C ASN A 4 -33.39 -22.03 104.21
N MET A 5 -33.30 -21.22 103.15
CA MET A 5 -33.85 -21.55 101.84
C MET A 5 -33.12 -22.76 101.24
N ASP A 6 -33.88 -23.56 100.51
CA ASP A 6 -33.51 -24.73 99.69
C ASP A 6 -32.33 -24.47 98.72
N PHE A 7 -31.11 -24.47 99.24
CA PHE A 7 -29.88 -24.27 98.45
C PHE A 7 -29.57 -25.45 97.51
N SER A 8 -30.07 -26.65 97.81
CA SER A 8 -29.83 -27.88 97.04
C SER A 8 -30.62 -27.93 95.72
N HIS A 9 -31.87 -27.44 95.70
CA HIS A 9 -32.69 -27.40 94.49
C HIS A 9 -32.24 -26.31 93.50
N LEU A 10 -31.75 -25.17 94.00
CA LEU A 10 -31.24 -24.09 93.15
C LEU A 10 -29.90 -24.47 92.48
N THR A 11 -29.03 -25.20 93.18
CA THR A 11 -27.73 -25.65 92.64
C THR A 11 -27.88 -26.77 91.60
N MET A 12 -28.81 -27.69 91.81
CA MET A 12 -29.15 -28.73 90.82
C MET A 12 -29.76 -28.16 89.54
N THR A 13 -30.67 -27.19 89.65
CA THR A 13 -31.28 -26.54 88.46
C THR A 13 -30.25 -25.70 87.70
N LEU A 14 -29.34 -24.98 88.39
CA LEU A 14 -28.23 -24.28 87.75
C LEU A 14 -27.30 -25.24 86.99
N PHE A 15 -26.99 -26.40 87.57
CA PHE A 15 -26.12 -27.41 86.96
C PHE A 15 -26.70 -27.94 85.65
N TRP A 16 -27.99 -28.30 85.63
CA TRP A 16 -28.67 -28.75 84.40
C TRP A 16 -28.79 -27.64 83.36
N PHE A 17 -28.98 -26.39 83.78
CA PHE A 17 -29.03 -25.24 82.87
C PHE A 17 -27.66 -24.99 82.21
N ILE A 18 -26.57 -25.10 82.97
CA ILE A 18 -25.19 -25.02 82.45
C ILE A 18 -24.93 -26.16 81.45
N LEU A 19 -25.34 -27.39 81.76
CA LEU A 19 -25.19 -28.55 80.88
C LEU A 19 -25.96 -28.37 79.55
N LEU A 20 -27.17 -27.81 79.60
CA LEU A 20 -27.96 -27.48 78.42
C LEU A 20 -27.28 -26.41 77.56
N ILE A 21 -26.74 -25.35 78.18
CA ILE A 21 -26.00 -24.30 77.48
C ILE A 21 -24.75 -24.87 76.80
N VAL A 22 -23.98 -25.71 77.50
CA VAL A 22 -22.80 -26.37 76.94
C VAL A 22 -23.17 -27.27 75.76
N PHE A 23 -24.26 -28.03 75.86
CA PHE A 23 -24.74 -28.86 74.75
C PHE A 23 -25.15 -28.01 73.53
N ILE A 24 -25.87 -26.91 73.75
CA ILE A 24 -26.24 -25.97 72.67
C ILE A 24 -25.00 -25.37 72.01
N ILE A 25 -23.99 -24.97 72.79
CA ILE A 25 -22.73 -24.44 72.28
C ILE A 25 -21.99 -25.48 71.42
N ILE A 26 -21.94 -26.75 71.84
CA ILE A 26 -21.30 -27.84 71.09
C ILE A 26 -22.04 -28.08 69.76
N VAL A 27 -23.38 -28.08 69.75
CA VAL A 27 -24.17 -28.23 68.53
C VAL A 27 -23.95 -27.06 67.57
N ILE A 28 -23.88 -25.82 68.08
CA ILE A 28 -23.60 -24.63 67.28
C ILE A 28 -22.18 -24.71 66.67
N LEU A 29 -21.16 -25.02 67.48
CA LEU A 29 -19.77 -25.21 67.03
C LEU A 29 -19.65 -26.33 66.00
N GLY A 30 -20.33 -27.46 66.21
CA GLY A 30 -20.39 -28.57 65.26
C GLY A 30 -21.02 -28.14 63.93
N SER A 31 -22.10 -27.36 63.96
CA SER A 31 -22.73 -26.83 62.75
C SER A 31 -21.82 -25.85 62.00
N LEU A 32 -21.08 -25.00 62.73
CA LEU A 32 -20.15 -24.02 62.15
C LEU A 32 -18.96 -24.73 61.51
N LEU A 33 -18.38 -25.74 62.16
CA LEU A 33 -17.30 -26.56 61.61
C LEU A 33 -17.77 -27.34 60.37
N PHE A 34 -18.96 -27.95 60.40
CA PHE A 34 -19.53 -28.63 59.24
C PHE A 34 -19.75 -27.68 58.07
N ARG A 35 -20.26 -26.48 58.34
CA ARG A 35 -20.45 -25.42 57.35
C ARG A 35 -19.11 -24.95 56.78
N GLN A 36 -18.08 -24.80 57.61
CA GLN A 36 -16.73 -24.41 57.21
C GLN A 36 -16.06 -25.47 56.31
N VAL A 37 -16.16 -26.76 56.66
CA VAL A 37 -15.62 -27.87 55.84
C VAL A 37 -16.31 -27.94 54.49
N ARG A 38 -17.64 -27.79 54.46
CA ARG A 38 -18.40 -27.77 53.21
C ARG A 38 -18.04 -26.58 52.34
N TRP A 39 -17.82 -25.41 52.95
CA TRP A 39 -17.37 -24.20 52.26
C TRP A 39 -15.98 -24.38 51.66
N ARG A 40 -15.04 -24.94 52.42
CA ARG A 40 -13.66 -25.19 51.98
C ARG A 40 -13.61 -26.15 50.78
N LYS A 41 -14.36 -27.25 50.84
CA LYS A 41 -14.46 -28.22 49.74
C LYS A 41 -15.10 -27.62 48.49
N HIS A 42 -16.10 -26.74 48.67
CA HIS A 42 -16.70 -26.00 47.56
C HIS A 42 -15.70 -25.03 46.91
N TYR A 43 -14.99 -24.24 47.72
CA TYR A 43 -13.95 -23.32 47.24
C TYR A 43 -12.84 -24.03 46.49
N GLU A 44 -12.36 -25.16 47.00
CA GLU A 44 -11.31 -25.96 46.37
C GLU A 44 -11.77 -26.53 45.01
N THR A 45 -13.03 -26.96 44.90
CA THR A 45 -13.61 -27.43 43.64
C THR A 45 -13.74 -26.29 42.62
N GLU A 46 -14.17 -25.11 43.06
CA GLU A 46 -14.27 -23.90 42.21
C GLU A 46 -12.89 -23.42 41.76
N MET A 47 -11.89 -23.39 42.65
CA MET A 47 -10.52 -22.99 42.34
C MET A 47 -9.90 -23.94 41.28
N ASN A 48 -10.08 -25.25 41.44
CA ASN A 48 -9.59 -26.24 40.49
C ASN A 48 -10.24 -26.10 39.10
N ARG A 49 -11.49 -25.62 39.02
CA ARG A 49 -12.15 -25.31 37.74
C ARG A 49 -11.59 -24.04 37.11
N MET A 50 -11.36 -23.00 37.91
CA MET A 50 -10.69 -21.76 37.46
C MET A 50 -9.29 -22.06 36.92
N GLU A 51 -8.53 -22.91 37.59
CA GLU A 51 -7.18 -23.28 37.19
C GLU A 51 -7.16 -24.05 35.86
N ARG A 52 -8.06 -25.03 35.67
CA ARG A 52 -8.20 -25.72 34.38
C ARG A 52 -8.60 -24.76 33.26
N MET A 53 -9.54 -23.85 33.53
CA MET A 53 -9.98 -22.86 32.54
C MET A 53 -8.86 -21.89 32.16
N ALA A 54 -8.08 -21.43 33.13
CA ALA A 54 -6.93 -20.57 32.91
C ALA A 54 -5.76 -21.29 32.19
N GLN A 55 -5.60 -22.60 32.40
CA GLN A 55 -4.57 -23.40 31.71
C GLN A 55 -4.94 -23.69 30.24
N GLU A 56 -6.24 -23.85 29.94
CA GLU A 56 -6.72 -24.12 28.58
C GLU A 56 -6.98 -22.86 27.75
N ILE A 57 -7.40 -21.75 28.36
CA ILE A 57 -7.59 -20.46 27.67
C ILE A 57 -6.28 -19.69 27.67
N ARG A 58 -5.71 -19.51 26.48
CA ARG A 58 -4.47 -18.76 26.27
C ARG A 58 -4.80 -17.48 25.49
N PRO A 59 -4.68 -16.29 26.08
CA PRO A 59 -4.98 -15.03 25.39
C PRO A 59 -4.15 -14.80 24.11
N THR A 60 -3.00 -15.47 23.98
CA THR A 60 -2.13 -15.42 22.81
C THR A 60 -2.51 -16.41 21.70
N ALA A 61 -3.35 -17.40 22.01
CA ALA A 61 -3.86 -18.39 21.07
C ALA A 61 -5.05 -17.87 20.28
N ARG A 62 -5.34 -18.51 19.15
CA ARG A 62 -6.44 -18.13 18.26
C ARG A 62 -7.80 -18.21 18.98
N ILE A 63 -8.74 -17.37 18.54
CA ILE A 63 -10.12 -17.37 19.08
C ILE A 63 -10.78 -18.75 18.97
N GLU A 64 -10.53 -19.50 17.90
CA GLU A 64 -11.09 -20.84 17.71
C GLU A 64 -10.57 -21.83 18.76
N GLU A 65 -9.29 -21.76 19.12
CA GLU A 65 -8.66 -22.61 20.13
C GLU A 65 -9.17 -22.30 21.54
N ASN A 66 -9.29 -21.02 21.85
CA ASN A 66 -9.84 -20.55 23.13
C ASN A 66 -11.32 -20.92 23.28
N LEU A 67 -12.13 -20.77 22.24
CA LEU A 67 -13.52 -21.21 22.27
C LEU A 67 -13.63 -22.74 22.33
N ALA A 68 -12.74 -23.48 21.65
CA ALA A 68 -12.69 -24.94 21.77
C ALA A 68 -12.32 -25.43 23.17
N ALA A 69 -11.44 -24.72 23.90
CA ALA A 69 -11.18 -24.94 25.33
C ALA A 69 -12.45 -24.74 26.17
N VAL A 70 -13.19 -23.65 25.92
CA VAL A 70 -14.48 -23.42 26.61
C VAL A 70 -15.47 -24.56 26.31
N LEU A 71 -15.55 -25.03 25.06
CA LEU A 71 -16.40 -26.17 24.71
C LEU A 71 -16.03 -27.46 25.44
N ARG A 72 -14.73 -27.74 25.65
CA ARG A 72 -14.25 -28.90 26.43
C ARG A 72 -14.63 -28.81 27.91
N ILE A 73 -14.62 -27.61 28.48
CA ILE A 73 -15.09 -27.40 29.84
C ILE A 73 -16.60 -27.65 29.92
N LEU A 74 -17.37 -27.14 28.96
CA LEU A 74 -18.81 -27.34 28.90
C LEU A 74 -19.19 -28.82 28.71
N SER A 75 -18.40 -29.58 27.93
CA SER A 75 -18.63 -31.02 27.75
C SER A 75 -18.42 -31.82 29.03
N SER A 76 -17.54 -31.37 29.92
CA SER A 76 -17.37 -31.99 31.25
C SER A 76 -18.56 -31.75 32.21
N MET A 77 -19.39 -30.74 31.96
CA MET A 77 -20.55 -30.42 32.80
C MET A 77 -21.81 -31.18 32.39
N HIS A 78 -21.99 -31.39 31.08
CA HIS A 78 -23.14 -32.11 30.54
C HIS A 78 -22.76 -32.75 29.22
N GLU A 79 -22.94 -34.07 29.12
CA GLU A 79 -22.65 -34.84 27.92
C GLU A 79 -23.70 -34.58 26.82
N ALA A 80 -23.22 -34.23 25.63
CA ALA A 80 -24.03 -34.04 24.43
C ALA A 80 -23.24 -34.44 23.18
N PRO A 81 -23.92 -34.80 22.07
CA PRO A 81 -23.23 -35.22 20.85
C PRO A 81 -22.44 -34.11 20.15
N ASN A 82 -22.94 -32.87 20.18
CA ASN A 82 -22.31 -31.73 19.51
C ASN A 82 -22.32 -30.48 20.40
N TYR A 83 -21.24 -29.70 20.28
CA TYR A 83 -21.12 -28.38 20.85
C TYR A 83 -20.64 -27.42 19.77
N ALA A 84 -21.23 -26.23 19.73
CA ALA A 84 -20.85 -25.17 18.82
C ALA A 84 -20.77 -23.84 19.57
N ALA A 85 -19.75 -23.04 19.23
CA ALA A 85 -19.55 -21.70 19.73
C ALA A 85 -19.62 -20.70 18.56
N TYR A 86 -20.43 -19.67 18.73
CA TYR A 86 -20.66 -18.61 17.78
C TYR A 86 -20.26 -17.27 18.38
N VAL A 87 -19.74 -16.37 17.56
CA VAL A 87 -19.40 -15.00 17.96
C VAL A 87 -20.30 -14.03 17.19
N LEU A 88 -20.87 -13.05 17.91
CA LEU A 88 -21.67 -11.99 17.33
C LEU A 88 -20.78 -11.06 16.52
N ASP A 89 -21.07 -10.94 15.23
CA ASP A 89 -20.57 -9.85 14.42
C ASP A 89 -21.48 -8.62 14.63
N LYS A 90 -20.92 -7.62 15.32
CA LYS A 90 -21.65 -6.40 15.70
C LYS A 90 -22.17 -5.60 14.50
N ARG A 91 -21.61 -5.79 13.30
CA ARG A 91 -22.06 -5.05 12.10
C ARG A 91 -23.22 -5.75 11.41
N SER A 92 -23.07 -7.03 11.10
CA SER A 92 -24.12 -7.83 10.45
C SER A 92 -25.25 -8.24 11.41
N GLN A 93 -25.07 -8.04 12.72
CA GLN A 93 -26.01 -8.47 13.77
C GLN A 93 -26.32 -9.98 13.68
N ARG A 94 -25.31 -10.77 13.28
CA ARG A 94 -25.41 -12.22 13.09
C ARG A 94 -24.34 -12.95 13.88
N TYR A 95 -24.66 -14.17 14.29
CA TYR A 95 -23.74 -15.08 14.97
C TYR A 95 -23.00 -15.94 13.96
N ILE A 96 -21.67 -15.86 13.97
CA ILE A 96 -20.80 -16.63 13.07
C ILE A 96 -20.17 -17.78 13.84
N LEU A 97 -20.26 -19.00 13.32
CA LEU A 97 -19.66 -20.19 13.92
C LEU A 97 -18.14 -20.06 13.98
N LYS A 98 -17.54 -20.28 15.16
CA LYS A 98 -16.09 -20.17 15.39
C LYS A 98 -15.44 -21.46 15.88
N ALA A 99 -16.14 -22.27 16.66
CA ALA A 99 -15.59 -23.54 17.12
C ALA A 99 -16.69 -24.61 17.21
N THR A 100 -16.30 -25.87 16.99
CA THR A 100 -17.15 -27.04 17.19
C THR A 100 -16.41 -28.11 17.97
N LEU A 101 -17.11 -28.90 18.77
CA LEU A 101 -16.57 -30.04 19.51
C LEU A 101 -17.54 -31.23 19.40
N HIS A 102 -16.98 -32.40 19.11
CA HIS A 102 -17.68 -33.68 19.03
C HIS A 102 -17.00 -34.70 19.96
N PRO A 103 -17.43 -34.84 21.23
CA PRO A 103 -16.72 -35.66 22.21
C PRO A 103 -16.83 -37.18 21.96
N PHE A 104 -17.83 -37.61 21.19
CA PHE A 104 -18.15 -39.01 20.97
C PHE A 104 -17.82 -39.41 19.51
N ASP A 105 -16.56 -39.76 19.24
CA ASP A 105 -16.08 -40.14 17.90
C ASP A 105 -16.51 -41.56 17.46
N LYS A 106 -17.27 -42.29 18.29
CA LYS A 106 -18.05 -43.46 17.84
C LYS A 106 -19.47 -43.01 17.55
N PHE A 107 -19.72 -42.69 16.28
CA PHE A 107 -20.99 -42.23 15.73
C PHE A 107 -22.19 -43.09 16.14
N SER A 108 -22.81 -42.80 17.30
CA SER A 108 -24.16 -43.25 17.56
C SER A 108 -25.10 -42.27 16.87
N ASN A 109 -25.74 -42.72 15.80
CA ASN A 109 -26.89 -42.07 15.19
C ASN A 109 -27.94 -41.75 16.28
N THR A 110 -28.08 -40.49 16.71
CA THR A 110 -28.96 -40.08 17.83
C THR A 110 -29.79 -38.83 17.51
N GLY A 111 -30.45 -38.78 16.35
CA GLY A 111 -31.44 -37.74 16.03
C GLY A 111 -32.35 -38.15 14.85
N PRO A 112 -33.54 -37.55 14.68
CA PRO A 112 -34.48 -37.85 13.58
C PRO A 112 -33.95 -37.42 12.20
N SER A 113 -34.58 -37.88 11.11
CA SER A 113 -34.23 -37.57 9.71
C SER A 113 -34.63 -36.13 9.38
N TYR A 114 -33.70 -35.28 8.95
CA TYR A 114 -33.98 -33.88 8.62
C TYR A 114 -34.38 -33.68 7.16
N SER A 115 -33.96 -34.59 6.27
CA SER A 115 -34.29 -34.57 4.85
C SER A 115 -35.75 -34.93 4.52
N GLY A 116 -36.49 -35.52 5.45
CA GLY A 116 -37.88 -35.99 5.22
C GLY A 116 -38.01 -37.13 4.20
N LEU A 117 -36.88 -37.66 3.68
CA LEU A 117 -36.86 -38.65 2.61
C LEU A 117 -37.04 -40.10 3.09
N ALA A 118 -36.91 -40.36 4.39
CA ALA A 118 -37.16 -41.66 5.00
C ALA A 118 -37.68 -41.52 6.44
N VAL A 119 -38.77 -42.21 6.76
CA VAL A 119 -39.54 -42.10 8.03
C VAL A 119 -38.75 -42.63 9.25
N ASP A 120 -37.57 -43.24 9.05
CA ASP A 120 -36.81 -43.91 10.13
C ASP A 120 -35.28 -43.75 10.02
N SER A 121 -34.78 -42.74 9.27
CA SER A 121 -33.34 -42.52 9.15
C SER A 121 -32.84 -41.53 10.20
N ARG A 122 -31.76 -41.85 10.91
CA ARG A 122 -31.16 -40.96 11.90
C ARG A 122 -30.04 -40.16 11.24
N GLU A 123 -30.18 -38.84 11.11
CA GLU A 123 -29.20 -37.97 10.45
C GLU A 123 -28.33 -37.19 11.44
N LYS A 124 -27.09 -36.87 11.03
CA LYS A 124 -26.13 -36.12 11.85
C LYS A 124 -26.50 -34.63 11.87
N TYR A 125 -26.72 -34.07 13.05
CA TYR A 125 -26.86 -32.62 13.19
C TYR A 125 -25.52 -31.94 12.91
N LEU A 126 -25.51 -31.05 11.93
CA LEU A 126 -24.39 -30.17 11.60
C LEU A 126 -24.79 -28.74 12.00
N PRO A 127 -24.05 -28.09 12.92
CA PRO A 127 -24.34 -26.72 13.29
C PRO A 127 -24.31 -25.79 12.07
N PRO A 128 -25.30 -24.91 11.87
CA PRO A 128 -25.28 -23.95 10.78
C PRO A 128 -24.10 -22.97 10.93
N MET A 129 -23.56 -22.47 9.82
CA MET A 129 -22.42 -21.54 9.85
C MET A 129 -22.80 -20.14 10.37
N VAL A 130 -24.05 -19.73 10.18
CA VAL A 130 -24.56 -18.42 10.56
C VAL A 130 -25.93 -18.57 11.23
N LEU A 131 -26.13 -17.84 12.32
CA LEU A 131 -27.41 -17.74 13.02
C LEU A 131 -27.84 -16.27 13.10
N GLU A 132 -29.13 -16.01 12.97
CA GLU A 132 -29.70 -14.68 13.22
C GLU A 132 -29.62 -14.35 14.72
N ALA A 133 -29.37 -13.07 15.06
CA ALA A 133 -29.31 -12.64 16.46
C ALA A 133 -30.72 -12.61 17.07
N ASP A 134 -31.17 -13.77 17.53
CA ASP A 134 -32.48 -13.92 18.13
C ASP A 134 -32.55 -13.19 19.49
N ALA A 135 -33.58 -12.37 19.70
CA ALA A 135 -33.78 -11.55 20.89
C ALA A 135 -34.26 -12.40 22.09
N THR A 136 -33.46 -13.36 22.54
CA THR A 136 -33.82 -14.29 23.61
C THR A 136 -33.58 -13.70 25.00
N ARG A 137 -34.54 -13.88 25.92
CA ARG A 137 -34.60 -13.22 27.25
C ARG A 137 -33.92 -13.98 28.39
N ALA A 138 -33.38 -15.19 28.15
CA ALA A 138 -32.80 -16.03 29.19
C ALA A 138 -31.42 -16.59 28.80
N SER A 139 -30.44 -16.53 29.72
CA SER A 139 -29.04 -16.89 29.48
C SER A 139 -28.76 -18.37 29.23
N VAL A 140 -29.66 -19.27 29.65
CA VAL A 140 -29.56 -20.73 29.42
C VAL A 140 -30.97 -21.32 29.27
N GLN A 141 -31.30 -21.79 28.07
CA GLN A 141 -32.62 -22.36 27.74
C GLN A 141 -32.52 -23.50 26.72
N VAL A 142 -33.46 -24.44 26.73
CA VAL A 142 -33.60 -25.42 25.65
C VAL A 142 -34.48 -24.79 24.58
N ILE A 143 -33.97 -24.73 23.35
CA ILE A 143 -34.67 -24.25 22.16
C ILE A 143 -34.82 -25.38 21.16
N TYR A 144 -35.64 -25.16 20.13
CA TYR A 144 -35.78 -26.08 19.01
C TYR A 144 -35.30 -25.38 17.74
N GLU A 145 -34.25 -25.92 17.12
CA GLU A 145 -33.86 -25.56 15.74
C GLU A 145 -34.41 -26.64 14.81
N GLY A 146 -35.53 -26.35 14.15
CA GLY A 146 -36.35 -27.39 13.51
C GLY A 146 -36.88 -28.37 14.57
N GLU A 147 -36.59 -29.65 14.42
CA GLU A 147 -36.93 -30.70 15.39
C GLU A 147 -35.84 -30.97 16.43
N VAL A 148 -34.71 -30.25 16.39
CA VAL A 148 -33.55 -30.52 17.25
C VAL A 148 -33.65 -29.73 18.55
N PRO A 149 -33.78 -30.39 19.71
CA PRO A 149 -33.70 -29.70 20.98
C PRO A 149 -32.24 -29.38 21.29
N LEU A 150 -31.91 -28.10 21.39
CA LEU A 150 -30.57 -27.62 21.69
C LEU A 150 -30.59 -26.80 22.98
N LEU A 151 -29.63 -27.02 23.85
CA LEU A 151 -29.35 -26.10 24.92
C LEU A 151 -28.62 -24.88 24.35
N SER A 152 -29.33 -23.75 24.35
CA SER A 152 -28.85 -22.42 23.99
C SER A 152 -28.34 -21.72 25.24
N MET A 153 -27.12 -21.20 25.17
CA MET A 153 -26.56 -20.42 26.27
C MET A 153 -25.70 -19.26 25.75
N GLN A 154 -25.81 -18.09 26.37
CA GLN A 154 -25.24 -16.84 25.84
C GLN A 154 -24.48 -16.09 26.94
N THR A 155 -23.37 -15.45 26.57
CA THR A 155 -22.64 -14.54 27.47
C THR A 155 -23.48 -13.30 27.82
N GLU A 156 -23.18 -12.65 28.93
CA GLU A 156 -23.96 -11.51 29.44
C GLU A 156 -23.93 -10.30 28.49
N GLY A 157 -22.77 -10.03 27.89
CA GLY A 157 -22.60 -9.01 26.86
C GLY A 157 -23.08 -9.45 25.48
N LYS A 158 -23.66 -10.65 25.37
CA LYS A 158 -24.23 -11.22 24.14
C LYS A 158 -23.21 -11.36 23.00
N LEU A 159 -21.92 -11.35 23.29
CA LEU A 159 -20.90 -11.46 22.24
C LEU A 159 -20.68 -12.91 21.80
N VAL A 160 -20.93 -13.88 22.67
CA VAL A 160 -20.72 -15.31 22.37
C VAL A 160 -21.97 -16.12 22.69
N LEU A 161 -22.35 -16.98 21.76
CA LEU A 161 -23.48 -17.89 21.84
C LEU A 161 -22.99 -19.33 21.71
N PHE A 162 -23.41 -20.19 22.63
CA PHE A 162 -23.14 -21.63 22.56
C PHE A 162 -24.42 -22.42 22.29
N ARG A 163 -24.30 -23.44 21.46
CA ARG A 163 -25.32 -24.43 21.13
C ARG A 163 -24.82 -25.82 21.51
N ILE A 164 -25.56 -26.50 22.37
CA ILE A 164 -25.18 -27.82 22.89
C ILE A 164 -26.33 -28.78 22.63
N GLY A 165 -26.08 -29.86 21.89
CA GLY A 165 -27.08 -30.90 21.71
C GLY A 165 -26.88 -31.83 20.51
N PRO A 166 -27.87 -32.68 20.22
CA PRO A 166 -29.24 -32.66 20.76
C PRO A 166 -29.35 -32.95 22.28
N VAL A 167 -30.21 -32.22 23.02
CA VAL A 167 -30.53 -32.44 24.45
C VAL A 167 -32.01 -32.21 24.75
N TYR A 168 -32.75 -33.28 25.08
CA TYR A 168 -34.19 -33.23 25.35
C TYR A 168 -34.55 -32.75 26.77
N ARG A 169 -33.73 -33.10 27.78
CA ARG A 169 -33.94 -32.71 29.18
C ARG A 169 -32.62 -32.42 29.87
N VAL A 170 -32.54 -31.24 30.50
CA VAL A 170 -31.41 -30.86 31.36
C VAL A 170 -31.88 -30.77 32.81
N ALA A 171 -31.23 -31.50 33.71
CA ALA A 171 -31.54 -31.47 35.14
C ALA A 171 -31.39 -30.04 35.69
N LYS A 172 -32.25 -29.64 36.64
CA LYS A 172 -32.22 -28.30 37.25
C LYS A 172 -30.84 -27.95 37.86
N PRO A 173 -30.13 -28.86 38.55
CA PRO A 173 -28.78 -28.58 39.06
C PRO A 173 -27.78 -28.22 37.97
N ILE A 174 -27.76 -28.98 36.86
CA ILE A 174 -26.87 -28.75 35.71
C ILE A 174 -27.17 -27.40 35.05
N ARG A 175 -28.44 -27.06 34.85
CA ARG A 175 -28.83 -25.73 34.33
C ARG A 175 -28.37 -24.58 35.23
N MET A 176 -28.43 -24.76 36.54
CA MET A 176 -27.94 -23.75 37.49
C MET A 176 -26.41 -23.64 37.46
N GLU A 177 -25.72 -24.75 37.32
CA GLU A 177 -24.26 -24.80 37.23
C GLU A 177 -23.75 -24.12 35.95
N MET A 178 -24.35 -24.40 34.80
CA MET A 178 -24.02 -23.73 33.53
C MET A 178 -24.34 -22.23 33.56
N ARG A 179 -25.42 -21.80 34.25
CA ARG A 179 -25.69 -20.38 34.47
C ARG A 179 -24.62 -19.71 35.32
N LYS A 180 -24.19 -20.36 36.41
CA LYS A 180 -23.12 -19.83 37.26
C LYS A 180 -21.81 -19.71 36.48
N PHE A 181 -21.48 -20.73 35.68
CA PHE A 181 -20.34 -20.70 34.78
C PHE A 181 -20.39 -19.48 33.84
N LEU A 182 -21.50 -19.28 33.12
CA LEU A 182 -21.62 -18.12 32.24
C LEU A 182 -21.53 -16.80 33.01
N HIS A 183 -22.21 -16.66 34.14
CA HIS A 183 -22.15 -15.43 34.95
C HIS A 183 -20.72 -15.10 35.39
N GLN A 184 -19.95 -16.12 35.80
CA GLN A 184 -18.60 -15.93 36.32
C GLN A 184 -17.56 -15.70 35.23
N TYR A 185 -17.69 -16.36 34.07
CA TYR A 185 -16.66 -16.36 33.04
C TYR A 185 -17.05 -15.64 31.75
N SER A 186 -18.27 -15.09 31.66
CA SER A 186 -18.73 -14.31 30.51
C SER A 186 -17.71 -13.23 30.15
N LYS A 187 -17.29 -12.43 31.14
CA LYS A 187 -16.33 -11.34 30.90
C LYS A 187 -15.00 -11.85 30.36
N LEU A 188 -14.44 -12.92 30.92
CA LEU A 188 -13.17 -13.50 30.44
C LEU A 188 -13.29 -13.98 28.99
N ILE A 189 -14.38 -14.67 28.66
CA ILE A 189 -14.64 -15.15 27.30
C ILE A 189 -14.76 -13.96 26.33
N GLU A 190 -15.49 -12.93 26.71
CA GLU A 190 -15.68 -11.73 25.89
C GLU A 190 -14.39 -10.91 25.73
N ASP A 191 -13.58 -10.79 26.78
CA ASP A 191 -12.29 -10.10 26.75
C ASP A 191 -11.33 -10.78 25.77
N VAL A 192 -11.31 -12.13 25.71
CA VAL A 192 -10.51 -12.88 24.73
C VAL A 192 -10.95 -12.58 23.29
N VAL A 193 -12.26 -12.54 23.02
CA VAL A 193 -12.81 -12.19 21.70
C VAL A 193 -12.48 -10.74 21.32
N ALA A 194 -12.59 -9.81 22.29
CA ALA A 194 -12.27 -8.40 22.10
C ALA A 194 -10.77 -8.18 21.84
N LEU A 195 -9.90 -8.86 22.57
CA LEU A 195 -8.45 -8.80 22.40
C LEU A 195 -8.02 -9.25 21.00
N GLU A 196 -8.56 -10.35 20.50
CA GLU A 196 -8.26 -10.83 19.16
C GLU A 196 -8.72 -9.84 18.08
N THR A 197 -9.93 -9.28 18.25
CA THR A 197 -10.46 -8.27 17.34
C THR A 197 -9.56 -7.02 17.31
N ALA A 198 -9.09 -6.56 18.48
CA ALA A 198 -8.19 -5.42 18.60
C ALA A 198 -6.81 -5.70 18.01
N ARG A 199 -6.27 -6.91 18.21
CA ARG A 199 -4.98 -7.33 17.65
C ARG A 199 -5.00 -7.33 16.12
N LEU A 200 -6.06 -7.88 15.53
CA LEU A 200 -6.24 -7.87 14.07
C LEU A 200 -6.39 -6.45 13.52
N GLN A 201 -7.10 -5.56 14.24
CA GLN A 201 -7.17 -4.14 13.88
C GLN A 201 -5.79 -3.45 13.91
N GLN A 202 -4.96 -3.76 14.91
CA GLN A 202 -3.61 -3.22 15.03
C GLN A 202 -2.67 -3.73 13.94
N GLU A 203 -2.75 -5.02 13.59
CA GLU A 203 -1.96 -5.60 12.50
C GLU A 203 -2.28 -4.93 11.17
N ILE A 204 -3.57 -4.77 10.86
CA ILE A 204 -4.05 -4.04 9.68
C ILE A 204 -3.57 -2.57 9.72
N ALA A 205 -3.72 -1.88 10.86
CA ALA A 205 -3.21 -0.52 11.06
C ALA A 205 -1.70 -0.39 10.73
N SER A 206 -0.88 -1.32 11.23
CA SER A 206 0.57 -1.30 11.04
C SER A 206 0.99 -1.54 9.58
N LEU A 207 0.31 -2.44 8.86
CA LEU A 207 0.55 -2.68 7.44
C LEU A 207 0.26 -1.43 6.60
N GLY A 208 -0.83 -0.72 6.93
CA GLY A 208 -1.18 0.53 6.28
C GLY A 208 -0.15 1.64 6.51
N GLU A 209 0.37 1.78 7.74
CA GLU A 209 1.40 2.77 8.06
C GLU A 209 2.71 2.53 7.29
N ASP A 210 3.15 1.27 7.21
CA ASP A 210 4.34 0.88 6.46
C ASP A 210 4.18 1.10 4.95
N ALA A 211 2.98 0.83 4.42
CA ALA A 211 2.66 1.09 3.02
C ALA A 211 2.66 2.61 2.73
N VAL A 212 2.08 3.44 3.59
CA VAL A 212 2.11 4.91 3.44
C VAL A 212 3.55 5.42 3.45
N LYS A 213 4.40 4.95 4.38
CA LYS A 213 5.83 5.35 4.43
C LYS A 213 6.59 4.95 3.18
N LYS A 214 6.32 3.77 2.61
CA LYS A 214 6.95 3.31 1.36
C LYS A 214 6.43 4.08 0.15
N VAL A 215 5.13 4.30 0.05
CA VAL A 215 4.49 5.10 -1.01
C VAL A 215 4.99 6.55 -0.99
N ALA A 216 5.17 7.15 0.19
CA ALA A 216 5.71 8.50 0.34
C ALA A 216 7.16 8.64 -0.19
N ARG A 217 7.92 7.53 -0.25
CA ARG A 217 9.28 7.50 -0.83
C ARG A 217 9.29 7.26 -2.34
N LEU A 218 8.17 6.81 -2.91
CA LEU A 218 8.03 6.47 -4.34
C LEU A 218 7.44 7.62 -5.16
N SER A 219 7.77 8.87 -4.80
CA SER A 219 7.15 10.14 -5.21
C SER A 219 6.88 10.35 -6.72
N THR A 220 7.50 9.56 -7.60
CA THR A 220 7.38 9.69 -9.07
C THR A 220 6.94 8.42 -9.82
N ASP A 221 6.93 7.23 -9.20
CA ASP A 221 6.57 5.97 -9.88
C ASP A 221 5.21 5.42 -9.41
N GLU A 222 4.17 5.76 -10.17
CA GLU A 222 2.78 5.34 -9.97
C GLU A 222 2.60 3.82 -10.05
N SER A 223 3.35 3.13 -10.93
CA SER A 223 3.22 1.68 -11.07
C SER A 223 3.78 0.98 -9.84
N SER A 224 4.92 1.44 -9.34
CA SER A 224 5.52 0.90 -8.12
C SER A 224 4.68 1.22 -6.88
N ALA A 225 4.11 2.42 -6.77
CA ALA A 225 3.24 2.76 -5.64
C ALA A 225 1.98 1.89 -5.61
N LEU A 226 1.31 1.72 -6.75
CA LEU A 226 0.14 0.85 -6.88
C LEU A 226 0.51 -0.62 -6.71
N GLU A 227 1.64 -1.08 -7.24
CA GLU A 227 2.14 -2.44 -7.02
C GLU A 227 2.38 -2.70 -5.53
N LEU A 228 2.97 -1.74 -4.82
CA LEU A 228 3.26 -1.83 -3.40
C LEU A 228 1.98 -1.79 -2.55
N ILE A 229 0.97 -1.04 -2.99
CA ILE A 229 -0.39 -1.15 -2.44
C ILE A 229 -0.86 -2.60 -2.59
N VAL A 230 -0.88 -3.19 -3.78
CA VAL A 230 -1.38 -4.57 -3.95
C VAL A 230 -0.49 -5.60 -3.21
N GLN A 231 0.83 -5.40 -3.15
CA GLN A 231 1.79 -6.27 -2.44
C GLN A 231 1.71 -6.16 -0.91
N SER A 232 1.31 -5.02 -0.35
CA SER A 232 1.12 -4.86 1.09
C SER A 232 0.10 -5.85 1.66
N PHE A 233 -0.72 -6.44 0.78
CA PHE A 233 -1.72 -7.46 1.11
C PHE A 233 -1.21 -8.91 1.02
N THR A 234 0.06 -9.14 0.64
CA THR A 234 0.66 -10.48 0.67
C THR A 234 0.71 -11.10 2.07
N GLY A 235 0.60 -10.27 3.12
CA GLY A 235 0.52 -10.72 4.52
C GLY A 235 -0.83 -11.34 4.91
N PHE A 236 -1.90 -11.21 4.10
CA PHE A 236 -3.19 -11.79 4.43
C PHE A 236 -3.22 -13.30 4.18
N SER A 237 -3.81 -14.04 5.14
CA SER A 237 -3.99 -15.48 5.04
C SER A 237 -4.74 -15.84 3.75
N GLY A 238 -4.12 -16.68 2.92
CA GLY A 238 -4.71 -17.16 1.68
C GLY A 238 -4.58 -16.20 0.50
N TYR A 239 -3.88 -15.07 0.59
CA TYR A 239 -3.58 -14.24 -0.59
C TYR A 239 -2.77 -15.04 -1.62
N CYS A 240 -3.19 -15.03 -2.88
CA CYS A 240 -2.42 -15.65 -3.97
C CYS A 240 -2.06 -14.66 -5.09
N GLY A 241 -2.78 -13.54 -5.24
CA GLY A 241 -2.45 -12.52 -6.22
C GLY A 241 -3.44 -11.37 -6.23
N GLY A 242 -3.20 -10.38 -7.10
CA GLY A 242 -4.10 -9.25 -7.28
C GLY A 242 -3.80 -8.45 -8.53
N ALA A 243 -4.79 -7.71 -8.99
CA ALA A 243 -4.69 -6.85 -10.16
C ALA A 243 -5.44 -5.52 -9.94
N PHE A 244 -4.83 -4.40 -10.34
CA PHE A 244 -5.46 -3.09 -10.32
C PHE A 244 -5.80 -2.64 -11.74
N PHE A 245 -7.08 -2.33 -11.98
CA PHE A 245 -7.64 -1.87 -13.25
C PHE A 245 -7.98 -0.38 -13.15
N ARG A 246 -7.26 0.45 -13.91
CA ARG A 246 -7.44 1.91 -13.88
C ARG A 246 -8.70 2.36 -14.64
N ALA A 247 -9.40 3.35 -14.10
CA ALA A 247 -10.45 4.07 -14.84
C ALA A 247 -9.81 4.92 -15.95
N ALA A 248 -10.19 4.68 -17.20
CA ALA A 248 -9.62 5.38 -18.35
C ALA A 248 -10.19 6.81 -18.47
N GLU A 249 -9.41 7.82 -18.09
CA GLU A 249 -9.81 9.22 -18.29
C GLU A 249 -9.20 9.87 -19.54
N ASN A 250 -8.07 9.39 -20.11
CA ASN A 250 -7.49 9.84 -21.41
C ASN A 250 -6.13 9.15 -21.79
N GLU A 251 -5.71 8.08 -21.10
CA GLU A 251 -4.46 7.36 -21.35
C GLU A 251 -4.73 5.85 -21.50
N GLU A 252 -3.78 5.09 -22.07
CA GLU A 252 -3.86 3.63 -22.12
C GLU A 252 -4.24 3.03 -20.76
N GLN A 253 -5.13 2.03 -20.77
CA GLN A 253 -5.46 1.26 -19.57
C GLN A 253 -4.18 0.64 -18.98
N ALA A 254 -3.83 1.07 -17.77
CA ALA A 254 -2.73 0.48 -17.02
C ALA A 254 -3.30 -0.64 -16.14
N VAL A 255 -2.89 -1.88 -16.40
CA VAL A 255 -3.14 -3.01 -15.51
C VAL A 255 -1.84 -3.33 -14.77
N ILE A 256 -1.92 -3.37 -13.45
CA ILE A 256 -0.83 -3.76 -12.55
C ILE A 256 -1.22 -5.10 -11.95
N ALA A 257 -0.34 -6.10 -12.01
CA ALA A 257 -0.64 -7.44 -11.56
C ALA A 257 0.51 -8.01 -10.73
N VAL A 258 0.19 -8.65 -9.61
CA VAL A 258 1.13 -9.19 -8.62
C VAL A 258 0.74 -10.59 -8.18
N GLY A 259 1.69 -11.29 -7.55
CA GLY A 259 1.53 -12.69 -7.14
C GLY A 259 1.28 -13.60 -8.33
N ALA A 260 0.33 -14.52 -8.20
CA ALA A 260 -0.09 -15.45 -9.26
C ALA A 260 -0.55 -14.73 -10.54
N LEU A 261 -1.05 -13.50 -10.44
CA LEU A 261 -1.50 -12.72 -11.60
C LEU A 261 -0.38 -11.99 -12.33
N ARG A 262 0.86 -11.96 -11.79
CA ARG A 262 1.98 -11.23 -12.39
C ARG A 262 2.28 -11.70 -13.83
N GLY A 263 2.23 -13.01 -14.07
CA GLY A 263 2.44 -13.60 -15.40
C GLY A 263 1.28 -13.39 -16.39
N LEU A 264 0.12 -12.93 -15.91
CA LEU A 264 -1.10 -12.76 -16.69
C LEU A 264 -1.36 -11.29 -17.08
N ARG A 265 -0.46 -10.37 -16.75
CA ARG A 265 -0.62 -8.92 -16.94
C ARG A 265 -1.06 -8.53 -18.36
N SER A 266 -0.42 -9.08 -19.40
CA SER A 266 -0.75 -8.77 -20.79
C SER A 266 -2.15 -9.23 -21.17
N ARG A 267 -2.57 -10.40 -20.67
CA ARG A 267 -3.88 -11.00 -20.90
C ARG A 267 -4.98 -10.21 -20.19
N LEU A 268 -4.75 -9.84 -18.92
CA LEU A 268 -5.67 -9.00 -18.14
C LEU A 268 -5.88 -7.62 -18.78
N LYS A 269 -4.83 -7.04 -19.39
CA LYS A 269 -4.93 -5.76 -20.12
C LYS A 269 -5.81 -5.88 -21.38
N GLN A 270 -5.89 -7.05 -22.00
CA GLN A 270 -6.66 -7.28 -23.23
C GLN A 270 -8.08 -7.79 -22.99
N ASP A 271 -8.38 -8.25 -21.77
CA ASP A 271 -9.67 -8.85 -21.42
C ASP A 271 -10.69 -7.79 -21.01
N GLN A 272 -11.36 -7.21 -22.01
CA GLN A 272 -12.38 -6.18 -21.80
C GLN A 272 -13.64 -6.74 -21.13
N GLU A 273 -13.97 -8.01 -21.40
CA GLU A 273 -15.15 -8.69 -20.83
C GLU A 273 -15.03 -8.84 -19.31
N LEU A 274 -13.86 -9.25 -18.82
CA LEU A 274 -13.58 -9.28 -17.39
C LEU A 274 -13.74 -7.88 -16.76
N GLN A 275 -13.20 -6.84 -17.39
CA GLN A 275 -13.26 -5.49 -16.83
C GLN A 275 -14.70 -4.97 -16.70
N ASP A 276 -15.53 -5.23 -17.71
CA ASP A 276 -16.93 -4.80 -17.68
C ASP A 276 -17.75 -5.63 -16.69
N MET A 277 -17.47 -6.93 -16.59
CA MET A 277 -18.03 -7.80 -15.54
C MET A 277 -17.69 -7.31 -14.13
N LEU A 278 -16.43 -6.95 -13.87
CA LEU A 278 -16.00 -6.41 -12.57
C LEU A 278 -16.72 -5.10 -12.23
N LYS A 279 -16.91 -4.20 -13.21
CA LYS A 279 -17.68 -2.95 -13.02
C LYS A 279 -19.13 -3.23 -12.66
N THR A 280 -19.79 -4.15 -13.36
CA THR A 280 -21.19 -4.50 -13.09
C THR A 280 -21.35 -5.11 -11.70
N TRP A 281 -20.45 -6.01 -11.28
CA TRP A 281 -20.55 -6.66 -9.98
C TRP A 281 -20.31 -5.73 -8.79
N ILE A 282 -19.56 -4.64 -8.99
CA ILE A 282 -19.29 -3.66 -7.93
C ILE A 282 -20.20 -2.43 -7.98
N GLU A 283 -21.04 -2.30 -9.01
CA GLU A 283 -21.86 -1.11 -9.21
C GLU A 283 -22.71 -0.76 -7.97
N GLY A 284 -22.57 0.47 -7.48
CA GLY A 284 -23.26 0.95 -6.28
C GLY A 284 -22.76 0.40 -4.94
N ARG A 285 -21.66 -0.36 -4.92
CA ARG A 285 -21.08 -0.96 -3.71
C ARG A 285 -19.59 -0.58 -3.53
N PRO A 286 -19.10 -0.43 -2.29
CA PRO A 286 -17.67 -0.15 -2.06
C PRO A 286 -16.77 -1.37 -2.32
N TYR A 287 -17.31 -2.58 -2.15
CA TYR A 287 -16.62 -3.84 -2.44
C TYR A 287 -17.62 -4.98 -2.71
N CYS A 288 -17.13 -6.07 -3.30
CA CYS A 288 -17.88 -7.30 -3.55
C CYS A 288 -16.96 -8.51 -3.31
N PHE A 289 -17.41 -9.48 -2.49
CA PHE A 289 -16.69 -10.73 -2.24
C PHE A 289 -17.40 -11.90 -2.91
N ILE A 290 -16.67 -12.66 -3.73
CA ILE A 290 -17.19 -13.77 -4.55
C ILE A 290 -16.36 -15.02 -4.24
N GLY A 291 -17.00 -16.10 -3.81
CA GLY A 291 -16.34 -17.37 -3.49
C GLY A 291 -16.93 -18.56 -4.24
N ARG A 292 -16.34 -19.75 -4.14
CA ARG A 292 -16.81 -20.97 -4.86
C ARG A 292 -18.27 -21.37 -4.66
N GLN A 293 -18.91 -20.88 -3.60
CA GLN A 293 -20.33 -21.10 -3.30
C GLN A 293 -21.29 -20.18 -4.09
N SER A 294 -20.80 -19.12 -4.73
CA SER A 294 -21.60 -18.18 -5.53
C SER A 294 -21.54 -18.53 -7.03
N GLN A 295 -22.66 -18.37 -7.74
CA GLN A 295 -22.76 -18.69 -9.17
C GLN A 295 -21.83 -17.82 -10.02
N GLU A 296 -21.61 -16.59 -9.58
CA GLU A 296 -20.74 -15.57 -10.14
C GLU A 296 -19.27 -16.04 -10.20
N PHE A 297 -18.83 -16.89 -9.26
CA PHE A 297 -17.47 -17.41 -9.26
C PHE A 297 -17.17 -18.24 -10.52
N TYR A 298 -18.16 -18.98 -11.02
CA TYR A 298 -18.01 -19.82 -12.21
C TYR A 298 -18.12 -19.02 -13.53
N GLN A 299 -18.46 -17.73 -13.44
CA GLN A 299 -18.44 -16.81 -14.58
C GLN A 299 -17.05 -16.18 -14.78
N LEU A 300 -16.14 -16.33 -13.80
CA LEU A 300 -14.77 -15.82 -13.93
C LEU A 300 -14.02 -16.54 -15.07
N PRO A 301 -13.17 -15.82 -15.82
CA PRO A 301 -12.35 -16.41 -16.87
C PRO A 301 -11.50 -17.59 -16.39
N GLY A 302 -11.40 -18.63 -17.21
CA GLY A 302 -10.72 -19.88 -16.86
C GLY A 302 -9.24 -19.71 -16.44
N TYR A 303 -8.54 -18.69 -16.94
CA TYR A 303 -7.16 -18.43 -16.54
C TYR A 303 -7.02 -17.91 -15.10
N LEU A 304 -8.08 -17.31 -14.53
CA LEU A 304 -8.12 -16.94 -13.11
C LEU A 304 -8.40 -18.17 -12.25
N THR A 305 -9.28 -19.07 -12.69
CA THR A 305 -9.68 -20.26 -11.91
C THR A 305 -8.64 -21.39 -11.94
N VAL A 306 -7.79 -21.47 -12.97
CA VAL A 306 -6.65 -22.42 -13.06
C VAL A 306 -5.49 -22.03 -12.12
N SER A 307 -5.45 -20.78 -11.64
CA SER A 307 -4.33 -20.22 -10.86
C SER A 307 -4.45 -20.43 -9.35
N ASP A 308 -4.99 -21.57 -8.90
CA ASP A 308 -5.30 -21.88 -7.50
C ASP A 308 -6.21 -20.84 -6.81
N VAL A 309 -7.00 -20.06 -7.54
CA VAL A 309 -7.93 -19.08 -6.94
C VAL A 309 -9.17 -19.79 -6.40
N GLY A 310 -9.49 -19.56 -5.12
CA GLY A 310 -10.68 -20.04 -4.41
C GLY A 310 -11.72 -18.97 -4.11
N ALA A 311 -11.32 -17.70 -4.08
CA ALA A 311 -12.22 -16.56 -3.93
C ALA A 311 -11.60 -15.28 -4.49
N VAL A 312 -12.44 -14.29 -4.79
CA VAL A 312 -12.02 -12.96 -5.20
C VAL A 312 -12.73 -11.87 -4.40
N LEU A 313 -11.98 -10.82 -4.08
CA LEU A 313 -12.49 -9.57 -3.52
C LEU A 313 -12.29 -8.47 -4.54
N ILE A 314 -13.38 -7.78 -4.87
CA ILE A 314 -13.41 -6.65 -5.79
C ILE A 314 -13.63 -5.41 -4.95
N VAL A 315 -12.79 -4.38 -5.11
CA VAL A 315 -12.84 -3.14 -4.34
C VAL A 315 -12.88 -1.95 -5.29
N GLN A 316 -13.82 -1.04 -5.05
CA GLN A 316 -13.97 0.18 -5.82
C GLN A 316 -13.08 1.23 -5.18
N ILE A 317 -12.09 1.73 -5.93
CA ILE A 317 -11.27 2.87 -5.50
C ILE A 317 -11.82 4.12 -6.18
N PRO A 318 -12.44 5.05 -5.41
CA PRO A 318 -13.07 6.24 -5.98
C PRO A 318 -12.12 7.02 -6.88
N GLN A 319 -12.57 7.36 -8.09
CA GLN A 319 -11.83 8.16 -9.09
C GLN A 319 -10.50 7.54 -9.58
N GLN A 320 -10.22 6.26 -9.25
CA GLN A 320 -8.96 5.62 -9.67
C GLN A 320 -9.19 4.31 -10.42
N GLY A 321 -10.17 3.51 -10.03
CA GLY A 321 -10.50 2.27 -10.73
C GLY A 321 -10.96 1.14 -9.81
N ILE A 322 -10.75 -0.10 -10.27
CA ILE A 322 -11.18 -1.32 -9.58
C ILE A 322 -9.94 -2.12 -9.19
N LEU A 323 -9.88 -2.53 -7.92
CA LEU A 323 -8.87 -3.44 -7.40
C LEU A 323 -9.47 -4.85 -7.28
N LEU A 324 -8.83 -5.83 -7.89
CA LEU A 324 -9.13 -7.25 -7.77
C LEU A 324 -8.09 -7.93 -6.89
N ILE A 325 -8.53 -8.63 -5.87
CA ILE A 325 -7.68 -9.42 -4.97
C ILE A 325 -8.12 -10.88 -5.06
N CYS A 326 -7.16 -11.76 -5.29
CA CYS A 326 -7.39 -13.19 -5.41
C CYS A 326 -6.86 -13.92 -4.18
N PHE A 327 -7.67 -14.84 -3.68
CA PHE A 327 -7.33 -15.73 -2.59
C PHE A 327 -7.28 -17.19 -3.06
N GLY A 328 -6.43 -17.99 -2.44
CA GLY A 328 -6.14 -19.37 -2.77
C GLY A 328 -7.31 -20.35 -2.54
N ALA A 329 -7.23 -21.52 -3.19
CA ALA A 329 -8.23 -22.59 -3.17
C ALA A 329 -8.37 -23.28 -1.80
N ASP A 330 -7.34 -23.19 -0.95
CA ASP A 330 -7.33 -23.79 0.39
C ASP A 330 -8.19 -23.01 1.42
N LEU A 331 -8.94 -21.99 0.95
CA LEU A 331 -9.94 -21.27 1.74
C LEU A 331 -11.12 -22.14 2.21
N ASP A 332 -11.37 -23.28 1.54
CA ASP A 332 -12.42 -24.23 1.93
C ASP A 332 -11.96 -25.25 2.98
N ASN A 333 -10.67 -25.26 3.33
CA ASN A 333 -10.20 -26.02 4.48
C ASN A 333 -10.72 -25.32 5.74
N LYS A 334 -11.31 -26.07 6.68
CA LYS A 334 -12.01 -25.56 7.89
C LYS A 334 -11.18 -24.61 8.78
N ASN A 335 -9.92 -24.36 8.44
CA ASN A 335 -8.94 -23.55 9.15
C ASN A 335 -8.55 -22.23 8.46
N ALA A 336 -8.98 -22.00 7.21
CA ALA A 336 -8.65 -20.77 6.49
C ALA A 336 -9.64 -19.65 6.88
N LEU A 337 -9.11 -18.56 7.42
CA LEU A 337 -9.88 -17.39 7.81
C LEU A 337 -10.64 -16.86 6.59
N ARG A 338 -11.97 -17.06 6.54
CA ARG A 338 -12.85 -16.17 5.77
C ARG A 338 -12.77 -14.81 6.46
N PRO A 339 -12.19 -13.77 5.83
CA PRO A 339 -12.20 -12.46 6.46
C PRO A 339 -13.66 -12.08 6.69
N ASN A 340 -14.02 -11.80 7.95
CA ASN A 340 -15.39 -11.38 8.26
C ASN A 340 -15.66 -10.01 7.62
N GLU A 341 -16.93 -9.65 7.47
CA GLU A 341 -17.34 -8.41 6.81
C GLU A 341 -16.66 -7.17 7.41
N SER A 342 -16.45 -7.18 8.73
CA SER A 342 -15.72 -6.15 9.46
C SER A 342 -14.24 -6.03 9.07
N GLN A 343 -13.55 -7.16 8.85
CA GLN A 343 -12.15 -7.21 8.41
C GLN A 343 -12.00 -6.77 6.95
N ILE A 344 -12.89 -7.23 6.07
CA ILE A 344 -12.90 -6.80 4.67
C ILE A 344 -13.11 -5.29 4.59
N GLN A 345 -14.06 -4.74 5.35
CA GLN A 345 -14.29 -3.31 5.36
C GLN A 345 -13.08 -2.52 5.86
N LEU A 346 -12.42 -2.95 6.95
CA LEU A 346 -11.23 -2.25 7.45
C LEU A 346 -10.11 -2.25 6.41
N LEU A 347 -9.96 -3.34 5.67
CA LEU A 347 -9.00 -3.44 4.57
C LEU A 347 -9.34 -2.50 3.43
N VAL A 348 -10.60 -2.48 3.02
CA VAL A 348 -11.11 -1.57 1.98
C VAL A 348 -10.88 -0.12 2.40
N ASP A 349 -11.17 0.24 3.66
CA ASP A 349 -10.99 1.59 4.18
C ASP A 349 -9.52 2.03 4.11
N GLN A 350 -8.59 1.15 4.50
CA GLN A 350 -7.16 1.42 4.36
C GLN A 350 -6.71 1.52 2.90
N MET A 351 -7.20 0.65 2.02
CA MET A 351 -6.89 0.69 0.59
C MET A 351 -7.28 2.04 0.00
N VAL A 352 -8.51 2.49 0.28
CA VAL A 352 -9.02 3.78 -0.19
C VAL A 352 -8.15 4.92 0.35
N GLN A 353 -7.74 4.87 1.62
CA GLN A 353 -6.86 5.88 2.20
C GLN A 353 -5.47 5.94 1.53
N ILE A 354 -4.78 4.80 1.39
CA ILE A 354 -3.43 4.77 0.79
C ILE A 354 -3.49 5.17 -0.68
N SER A 355 -4.49 4.69 -1.42
CA SER A 355 -4.69 5.05 -2.82
C SER A 355 -4.99 6.54 -2.97
N SER A 356 -5.83 7.11 -2.11
CA SER A 356 -6.13 8.54 -2.11
C SER A 356 -4.90 9.39 -1.77
N PHE A 357 -4.11 8.97 -0.77
CA PHE A 357 -2.85 9.62 -0.42
C PHE A 357 -1.86 9.61 -1.60
N SER A 358 -1.68 8.45 -2.25
CA SER A 358 -0.78 8.32 -3.41
C SER A 358 -1.18 9.25 -4.57
N SER A 359 -2.48 9.34 -4.87
CA SER A 359 -3.01 10.20 -5.93
C SER A 359 -2.87 11.69 -5.61
N LEU A 360 -3.15 12.09 -4.37
CA LEU A 360 -2.94 13.46 -3.91
C LEU A 360 -1.46 13.84 -3.96
N HIS A 361 -0.59 12.97 -3.44
CA HIS A 361 0.86 13.17 -3.45
C HIS A 361 1.38 13.32 -4.89
N ARG A 362 0.89 12.50 -5.83
CA ARG A 362 1.20 12.62 -7.27
C ARG A 362 0.71 13.94 -7.88
N ARG A 363 -0.52 14.37 -7.58
CA ARG A 363 -1.07 15.65 -8.08
C ARG A 363 -0.23 16.83 -7.60
N LEU A 364 0.23 16.78 -6.35
CA LEU A 364 1.16 17.76 -5.79
C LEU A 364 2.53 17.67 -6.48
N GLY A 365 3.14 16.48 -6.57
CA GLY A 365 4.44 16.30 -7.23
C GLY A 365 4.47 16.73 -8.71
N ARG A 366 3.40 16.45 -9.46
CA ARG A 366 3.23 16.95 -10.84
C ARG A 366 3.10 18.47 -10.88
N SER A 367 2.31 19.05 -9.99
CA SER A 367 2.15 20.51 -9.89
C SER A 367 3.47 21.20 -9.55
N TYR A 368 4.25 20.63 -8.62
CA TYR A 368 5.58 21.14 -8.26
C TYR A 368 6.58 20.99 -9.41
N SER A 369 6.62 19.85 -10.08
CA SER A 369 7.51 19.64 -11.24
C SER A 369 7.18 20.61 -12.38
N TYR A 370 5.89 20.83 -12.63
CA TYR A 370 5.43 21.81 -13.63
C TYR A 370 5.78 23.25 -13.23
N MET A 371 5.68 23.57 -11.94
CA MET A 371 6.11 24.87 -11.41
C MET A 371 7.63 25.06 -11.57
N LEU A 372 8.44 24.05 -11.22
CA LEU A 372 9.89 24.09 -11.42
C LEU A 372 10.27 24.23 -12.90
N TRP A 373 9.58 23.54 -13.80
CA TRP A 373 9.77 23.72 -15.25
C TRP A 373 9.45 25.15 -15.69
N ASN A 374 8.34 25.74 -15.23
CA ASN A 374 8.01 27.12 -15.56
C ASN A 374 9.01 28.12 -14.98
N LEU A 375 9.50 27.88 -13.76
CA LEU A 375 10.56 28.69 -13.15
C LEU A 375 11.88 28.56 -13.93
N SER A 376 12.26 27.36 -14.37
CA SER A 376 13.46 27.15 -15.19
C SER A 376 13.38 27.90 -16.52
N ASN A 377 12.21 27.82 -17.19
CA ASN A 377 11.98 28.57 -18.41
C ASN A 377 12.02 30.09 -18.16
N MET A 378 11.49 30.57 -17.03
CA MET A 378 11.61 31.98 -16.65
C MET A 378 13.06 32.38 -16.39
N VAL A 379 13.87 31.50 -15.77
CA VAL A 379 15.31 31.74 -15.56
C VAL A 379 16.04 31.88 -16.90
N ASP A 380 15.76 30.99 -17.84
CA ASP A 380 16.28 31.03 -19.20
C ASP A 380 15.93 32.34 -19.91
N ASP A 381 14.72 32.86 -19.72
CA ASP A 381 14.22 34.08 -20.36
C ASP A 381 14.83 35.37 -19.81
N PHE A 382 15.49 35.35 -18.64
CA PHE A 382 16.18 36.54 -18.11
C PHE A 382 17.37 36.97 -18.98
N ASN A 383 17.97 36.06 -19.74
CA ASN A 383 19.09 36.36 -20.60
C ASN A 383 18.82 35.92 -22.04
N PRO A 384 18.92 36.83 -23.04
CA PRO A 384 18.72 36.50 -24.45
C PRO A 384 19.58 35.35 -24.99
N TYR A 385 20.72 35.05 -24.37
CA TYR A 385 21.61 33.94 -24.74
C TYR A 385 21.19 32.58 -24.15
N THR A 386 20.23 32.55 -23.23
CA THR A 386 19.79 31.33 -22.54
C THR A 386 18.34 30.94 -22.84
N VAL A 387 17.63 31.67 -23.71
CA VAL A 387 16.26 31.32 -24.11
C VAL A 387 16.21 29.89 -24.67
N GLY A 388 15.41 29.03 -24.04
CA GLY A 388 15.26 27.61 -24.41
C GLY A 388 16.46 26.71 -24.05
N TYR A 389 17.40 27.20 -23.23
CA TYR A 389 18.60 26.46 -22.83
C TYR A 389 18.28 25.19 -22.04
N SER A 390 17.39 25.28 -21.05
CA SER A 390 16.93 24.16 -20.23
C SER A 390 16.30 23.05 -21.08
N GLU A 391 15.51 23.45 -22.08
CA GLU A 391 14.90 22.50 -23.02
C GLU A 391 15.97 21.82 -23.88
N MET A 392 16.90 22.57 -24.46
CA MET A 392 18.03 22.02 -25.24
C MET A 392 18.91 21.08 -24.40
N MET A 393 19.22 21.45 -23.16
CA MET A 393 20.02 20.66 -22.23
C MET A 393 19.40 19.27 -22.03
N ALA A 394 18.10 19.21 -21.72
CA ALA A 394 17.38 17.95 -21.53
C ALA A 394 17.42 17.06 -22.76
N ARG A 395 17.26 17.65 -23.94
CA ARG A 395 17.13 16.92 -25.20
C ARG A 395 18.44 16.31 -25.68
N TYR A 396 19.53 17.08 -25.68
CA TYR A 396 20.83 16.55 -26.03
C TYR A 396 21.32 15.54 -25.00
N SER A 397 21.01 15.76 -23.71
CA SER A 397 21.34 14.79 -22.66
C SER A 397 20.61 13.46 -22.89
N LEU A 398 19.32 13.49 -23.24
CA LEU A 398 18.56 12.28 -23.58
C LEU A 398 19.11 11.53 -24.78
N VAL A 399 19.55 12.24 -25.83
CA VAL A 399 20.18 11.64 -27.00
C VAL A 399 21.42 10.85 -26.60
N VAL A 400 22.30 11.46 -25.81
CA VAL A 400 23.54 10.82 -25.34
C VAL A 400 23.21 9.67 -24.40
N GLY A 401 22.31 9.87 -23.44
CA GLY A 401 21.89 8.84 -22.48
C GLY A 401 21.35 7.58 -23.16
N LYS A 402 20.55 7.73 -24.24
CA LYS A 402 20.06 6.59 -25.03
C LYS A 402 21.19 5.81 -25.69
N ARG A 403 22.17 6.50 -26.27
CA ARG A 403 23.35 5.85 -26.89
C ARG A 403 24.24 5.19 -25.85
N MET A 404 24.27 5.74 -24.64
CA MET A 404 24.98 5.17 -23.50
C MET A 404 24.26 3.99 -22.83
N GLY A 405 23.07 3.60 -23.33
CA GLY A 405 22.34 2.42 -22.84
C GLY A 405 21.57 2.64 -21.53
N MET A 406 21.26 3.89 -21.16
CA MET A 406 20.45 4.17 -19.98
C MET A 406 19.03 3.63 -20.13
N THR A 407 18.46 3.13 -19.04
CA THR A 407 17.08 2.64 -18.96
C THR A 407 16.07 3.78 -19.10
N GLU A 408 14.81 3.46 -19.42
CA GLU A 408 13.74 4.47 -19.51
C GLU A 408 13.52 5.25 -18.20
N GLU A 409 13.78 4.63 -17.04
CA GLU A 409 13.72 5.32 -15.75
C GLU A 409 14.87 6.32 -15.60
N GLU A 410 16.11 5.89 -15.86
CA GLU A 410 17.28 6.77 -15.79
C GLU A 410 17.22 7.91 -16.81
N LEU A 411 16.62 7.67 -17.98
CA LEU A 411 16.38 8.70 -19.00
C LEU A 411 15.36 9.74 -18.54
N ARG A 412 14.31 9.35 -17.82
CA ARG A 412 13.36 10.31 -17.22
C ARG A 412 14.04 11.19 -16.18
N ASP A 413 14.87 10.60 -15.32
CA ASP A 413 15.60 11.34 -14.29
C ASP A 413 16.66 12.26 -14.90
N LEU A 414 17.37 11.79 -15.94
CA LEU A 414 18.31 12.59 -16.71
C LEU A 414 17.62 13.78 -17.37
N ALA A 415 16.45 13.58 -17.99
CA ALA A 415 15.70 14.66 -18.63
C ALA A 415 15.27 15.72 -17.61
N LEU A 416 14.79 15.29 -16.44
CA LEU A 416 14.41 16.19 -15.35
C LEU A 416 15.61 16.98 -14.84
N ALA A 417 16.71 16.29 -14.50
CA ALA A 417 17.92 16.91 -13.99
C ALA A 417 18.55 17.88 -14.99
N ALA A 418 18.64 17.48 -16.26
CA ALA A 418 19.18 18.29 -17.33
C ALA A 418 18.33 19.55 -17.59
N HIS A 419 17.00 19.43 -17.54
CA HIS A 419 16.14 20.60 -17.68
C HIS A 419 16.28 21.57 -16.50
N LEU A 420 16.47 21.05 -15.29
CA LEU A 420 16.53 21.84 -14.07
C LEU A 420 17.97 22.14 -13.61
N SER A 421 18.99 21.88 -14.43
CA SER A 421 20.40 21.94 -14.00
C SER A 421 20.79 23.33 -13.48
N ASN A 422 20.17 24.37 -14.03
CA ASN A 422 20.42 25.76 -13.65
C ASN A 422 19.35 26.36 -12.72
N ILE A 423 18.35 25.59 -12.26
CA ILE A 423 17.24 26.17 -11.48
C ILE A 423 17.69 26.84 -10.19
N GLY A 424 18.74 26.30 -9.55
CA GLY A 424 19.25 26.81 -8.28
C GLY A 424 19.84 28.22 -8.35
N VAL A 425 20.07 28.72 -9.56
CA VAL A 425 20.49 30.09 -9.81
C VAL A 425 19.47 31.11 -9.28
N ILE A 426 18.18 30.74 -9.19
CA ILE A 426 17.14 31.58 -8.59
C ILE A 426 17.39 31.93 -7.12
N GLY A 427 18.17 31.09 -6.42
CA GLY A 427 18.54 31.32 -5.02
C GLY A 427 19.76 32.21 -4.84
N LEU A 428 20.34 32.73 -5.92
CA LEU A 428 21.53 33.58 -5.91
C LEU A 428 21.16 35.08 -6.03
N ASN A 429 22.12 35.95 -5.71
CA ASN A 429 21.93 37.39 -5.87
C ASN A 429 21.74 37.77 -7.35
N MET A 430 20.71 38.56 -7.66
CA MET A 430 20.40 39.06 -9.01
C MET A 430 21.56 39.80 -9.67
N GLU A 431 22.43 40.46 -8.89
CA GLU A 431 23.63 41.13 -9.41
C GLU A 431 24.66 40.15 -10.00
N LEU A 432 24.75 38.93 -9.47
CA LEU A 432 25.60 37.88 -10.04
C LEU A 432 25.05 37.38 -11.39
N LEU A 433 23.73 37.38 -11.52
CA LEU A 433 23.02 36.90 -12.70
C LEU A 433 23.13 37.83 -13.90
N SER A 434 23.11 39.14 -13.63
CA SER A 434 23.22 40.19 -14.64
C SER A 434 24.67 40.64 -14.89
N LYS A 435 25.65 40.06 -14.19
CA LYS A 435 27.05 40.48 -14.28
C LYS A 435 27.63 40.27 -15.68
N GLU A 436 28.17 41.34 -16.24
CA GLU A 436 29.01 41.30 -17.43
C GLU A 436 30.48 41.07 -17.05
N GLY A 437 31.14 40.12 -17.72
CA GLY A 437 32.57 39.82 -17.52
C GLY A 437 32.85 38.54 -16.71
N VAL A 438 33.98 38.53 -16.00
CA VAL A 438 34.46 37.37 -15.22
C VAL A 438 34.10 37.56 -13.75
N PHE A 439 33.75 36.47 -13.07
CA PHE A 439 33.53 36.47 -11.62
C PHE A 439 34.86 36.61 -10.87
N ASN A 440 34.88 37.40 -9.81
CA ASN A 440 35.95 37.33 -8.82
C ASN A 440 35.80 36.08 -7.96
N ASP A 441 36.78 35.77 -7.11
CA ASP A 441 36.78 34.54 -6.32
C ASP A 441 35.55 34.40 -5.41
N ALA A 442 35.12 35.49 -4.76
CA ALA A 442 33.96 35.45 -3.85
C ALA A 442 32.64 35.23 -4.60
N GLU A 443 32.50 35.86 -5.75
CA GLU A 443 31.36 35.67 -6.66
C GLU A 443 31.37 34.26 -7.27
N TYR A 444 32.55 33.72 -7.56
CA TYR A 444 32.71 32.36 -8.06
C TYR A 444 32.35 31.32 -6.98
N GLU A 445 32.73 31.52 -5.73
CA GLU A 445 32.25 30.66 -4.63
C GLU A 445 30.72 30.77 -4.47
N SER A 446 30.16 31.97 -4.65
CA SER A 446 28.71 32.17 -4.57
C SER A 446 27.96 31.49 -5.72
N ILE A 447 28.47 31.54 -6.96
CA ILE A 447 27.80 30.91 -8.10
C ILE A 447 27.80 29.38 -7.96
N LYS A 448 28.85 28.78 -7.38
CA LYS A 448 28.91 27.32 -7.16
C LYS A 448 27.72 26.80 -6.34
N LEU A 449 27.15 27.60 -5.44
CA LEU A 449 26.02 27.19 -4.59
C LEU A 449 24.77 26.79 -5.37
N HIS A 450 24.62 27.20 -6.64
CA HIS A 450 23.43 26.85 -7.43
C HIS A 450 23.23 25.34 -7.59
N VAL A 451 24.31 24.53 -7.58
CA VAL A 451 24.17 23.07 -7.70
C VAL A 451 23.52 22.47 -6.46
N GLN A 452 23.88 22.98 -5.26
CA GLN A 452 23.32 22.55 -3.99
C GLN A 452 21.86 23.02 -3.86
N ILE A 453 21.59 24.28 -4.21
CA ILE A 453 20.23 24.84 -4.21
C ILE A 453 19.33 24.08 -5.18
N GLY A 454 19.80 23.86 -6.41
CA GLY A 454 19.06 23.14 -7.46
C GLY A 454 18.76 21.70 -7.06
N ALA A 455 19.77 20.97 -6.55
CA ALA A 455 19.58 19.61 -6.04
C ALA A 455 18.56 19.57 -4.88
N SER A 456 18.65 20.51 -3.93
CA SER A 456 17.69 20.62 -2.83
C SER A 456 16.27 20.89 -3.32
N MET A 457 16.09 21.78 -4.31
CA MET A 457 14.78 22.09 -4.88
C MET A 457 14.17 20.87 -5.57
N ILE A 458 14.95 20.10 -6.32
CA ILE A 458 14.49 18.87 -6.98
C ILE A 458 14.08 17.84 -5.93
N LEU A 459 14.89 17.65 -4.89
CA LEU A 459 14.60 16.69 -3.81
C LEU A 459 13.31 17.05 -3.07
N ILE A 460 13.13 18.33 -2.70
CA ILE A 460 11.91 18.80 -2.00
C ILE A 460 10.67 18.67 -2.89
N ALA A 461 10.78 19.07 -4.16
CA ALA A 461 9.63 19.13 -5.07
C ALA A 461 9.19 17.75 -5.58
N SER A 462 10.13 16.83 -5.78
CA SER A 462 9.88 15.57 -6.48
C SER A 462 10.34 14.32 -5.73
N GLY A 463 11.12 14.42 -4.65
CA GLY A 463 11.72 13.28 -3.97
C GLY A 463 12.75 12.50 -4.81
N ASN A 464 13.11 12.99 -6.00
CA ASN A 464 13.96 12.27 -6.94
C ASN A 464 15.44 12.47 -6.60
N GLU A 465 15.99 11.56 -5.79
CA GLU A 465 17.39 11.59 -5.36
C GLU A 465 18.37 11.47 -6.53
N ARG A 466 18.08 10.63 -7.53
CA ARG A 466 18.96 10.43 -8.69
C ARG A 466 19.08 11.69 -9.53
N ALA A 467 17.95 12.34 -9.82
CA ALA A 467 17.95 13.62 -10.54
C ALA A 467 18.62 14.74 -9.73
N ALA A 468 18.41 14.77 -8.41
CA ALA A 468 19.07 15.72 -7.53
C ALA A 468 20.60 15.53 -7.53
N GLN A 469 21.09 14.29 -7.47
CA GLN A 469 22.53 13.99 -7.59
C GLN A 469 23.10 14.39 -8.95
N TYR A 470 22.37 14.15 -10.04
CA TYR A 470 22.79 14.58 -11.36
C TYR A 470 22.99 16.10 -11.44
N VAL A 471 22.09 16.89 -10.83
CA VAL A 471 22.25 18.35 -10.73
C VAL A 471 23.34 18.74 -9.75
N LEU A 472 23.48 18.06 -8.61
CA LEU A 472 24.51 18.38 -7.62
C LEU A 472 25.93 18.28 -8.22
N TYR A 473 26.18 17.27 -9.05
CA TYR A 473 27.51 16.93 -9.55
C TYR A 473 27.75 17.32 -11.01
N HIS A 474 26.83 18.02 -11.69
CA HIS A 474 26.98 18.32 -13.12
C HIS A 474 28.13 19.28 -13.46
N HIS A 475 28.78 19.87 -12.45
CA HIS A 475 29.99 20.68 -12.59
C HIS A 475 31.27 19.95 -12.15
N GLU A 476 31.16 18.68 -11.75
CA GLU A 476 32.33 17.85 -11.47
C GLU A 476 33.08 17.53 -12.75
N ARG A 477 34.41 17.51 -12.65
CA ARG A 477 35.32 17.25 -13.77
C ARG A 477 35.93 15.88 -13.62
N ILE A 478 36.14 15.15 -14.72
CA ILE A 478 36.66 13.79 -14.62
C ILE A 478 38.08 13.73 -14.01
N ASP A 479 38.85 14.83 -14.08
CA ASP A 479 40.13 15.05 -13.42
C ASP A 479 40.06 15.41 -11.91
N GLY A 480 38.86 15.65 -11.37
CA GLY A 480 38.62 16.00 -9.97
C GLY A 480 38.94 17.44 -9.59
N LEU A 481 39.09 18.32 -10.58
CA LEU A 481 39.23 19.77 -10.35
C LEU A 481 37.87 20.50 -10.38
N GLY A 482 36.78 19.74 -10.36
CA GLY A 482 35.41 20.25 -10.37
C GLY A 482 34.89 20.65 -9.00
N PHE A 483 33.59 20.88 -8.92
CA PHE A 483 32.87 21.20 -7.69
C PHE A 483 31.48 20.54 -7.71
N PRO A 484 30.83 20.32 -6.56
CA PRO A 484 31.17 20.81 -5.22
C PRO A 484 32.16 19.96 -4.40
N GLU A 485 32.36 18.68 -4.72
CA GLU A 485 33.09 17.71 -3.90
C GLU A 485 34.44 17.27 -4.50
N GLY A 486 34.71 17.58 -5.77
CA GLY A 486 35.96 17.22 -6.45
C GLY A 486 36.02 15.73 -6.81
N LEU A 487 34.86 15.13 -7.11
CA LEU A 487 34.72 13.73 -7.52
C LEU A 487 35.53 13.45 -8.81
N LYS A 488 36.04 12.22 -8.96
CA LYS A 488 36.92 11.83 -10.07
C LYS A 488 36.35 10.67 -10.87
N GLY A 489 36.63 10.65 -12.17
CA GLY A 489 36.37 9.47 -12.97
C GLY A 489 34.90 9.03 -12.95
N GLU A 490 34.69 7.78 -12.53
CA GLU A 490 33.38 7.14 -12.46
C GLU A 490 32.64 7.37 -11.15
N ASP A 491 33.27 8.02 -10.16
CA ASP A 491 32.59 8.46 -8.93
C ASP A 491 31.54 9.54 -9.25
N ILE A 492 31.70 10.23 -10.38
CA ILE A 492 30.70 11.17 -10.90
C ILE A 492 29.58 10.37 -11.58
N PRO A 493 28.31 10.55 -11.16
CA PRO A 493 27.18 9.86 -11.78
C PRO A 493 27.14 10.08 -13.30
N LEU A 494 26.78 9.04 -14.07
CA LEU A 494 26.76 9.11 -15.53
C LEU A 494 25.88 10.27 -16.04
N GLY A 495 24.70 10.48 -15.43
CA GLY A 495 23.82 11.58 -15.78
C GLY A 495 24.46 12.96 -15.60
N ALA A 496 25.22 13.17 -14.52
CA ALA A 496 25.97 14.41 -14.30
C ALA A 496 27.07 14.62 -15.36
N ARG A 497 27.80 13.56 -15.72
CA ARG A 497 28.82 13.60 -16.79
C ARG A 497 28.22 13.96 -18.15
N ILE A 498 27.04 13.41 -18.46
CA ILE A 498 26.27 13.75 -19.67
C ILE A 498 25.89 15.24 -19.66
N ILE A 499 25.28 15.72 -18.58
CA ILE A 499 24.87 17.12 -18.45
C ILE A 499 26.08 18.05 -18.61
N HIS A 500 27.24 17.72 -18.01
CA HIS A 500 28.45 18.55 -18.13
C HIS A 500 28.93 18.68 -19.58
N VAL A 501 28.98 17.59 -20.35
CA VAL A 501 29.39 17.62 -21.76
C VAL A 501 28.44 18.49 -22.58
N ILE A 502 27.12 18.31 -22.40
CA ILE A 502 26.11 19.11 -23.10
C ILE A 502 26.17 20.58 -22.69
N GLN A 503 26.39 20.87 -21.40
CA GLN A 503 26.57 22.22 -20.89
C GLN A 503 27.74 22.94 -21.54
N VAL A 504 28.91 22.29 -21.63
CA VAL A 504 30.07 22.89 -22.29
C VAL A 504 29.75 23.15 -23.76
N PHE A 505 29.09 22.23 -24.45
CA PHE A 505 28.69 22.40 -25.83
C PHE A 505 27.74 23.61 -26.02
N LEU A 506 26.63 23.63 -25.29
CA LEU A 506 25.61 24.69 -25.37
C LEU A 506 26.21 26.06 -25.01
N ALA A 507 27.06 26.12 -23.99
CA ALA A 507 27.77 27.34 -23.64
C ALA A 507 28.62 27.85 -24.82
N LYS A 508 29.29 26.99 -25.59
CA LYS A 508 30.12 27.42 -26.73
C LYS A 508 29.29 27.97 -27.89
N ILE A 509 28.15 27.35 -28.20
CA ILE A 509 27.32 27.72 -29.36
C ILE A 509 26.31 28.85 -29.08
N ASN A 510 25.90 29.10 -27.83
CA ASN A 510 24.98 30.19 -27.53
C ASN A 510 25.66 31.56 -27.40
N GLY A 511 26.99 31.60 -27.18
CA GLY A 511 27.72 32.85 -26.92
C GLY A 511 27.44 33.43 -25.53
N ARG A 512 28.00 34.62 -25.26
CA ARG A 512 27.78 35.43 -24.04
C ARG A 512 27.83 36.91 -24.44
N ALA A 513 27.40 37.82 -23.56
CA ALA A 513 27.49 39.27 -23.79
C ALA A 513 28.88 39.74 -24.28
N TRP A 514 29.95 39.10 -23.79
CA TRP A 514 31.34 39.41 -24.12
C TRP A 514 32.00 38.42 -25.10
N ARG A 515 31.29 37.39 -25.60
CA ARG A 515 31.86 36.37 -26.50
C ARG A 515 30.87 35.94 -27.57
N THR A 516 31.29 36.02 -28.83
CA THR A 516 30.49 35.52 -29.95
C THR A 516 30.31 33.99 -29.90
N PRO A 517 29.14 33.48 -30.34
CA PRO A 517 28.91 32.07 -30.60
C PRO A 517 30.02 31.42 -31.43
N LEU A 518 30.42 30.19 -31.08
CA LEU A 518 31.28 29.38 -31.94
C LEU A 518 30.47 28.61 -32.98
N SER A 519 31.10 28.26 -34.10
CA SER A 519 30.53 27.25 -35.00
C SER A 519 30.48 25.88 -34.29
N PHE A 520 29.58 25.01 -34.77
CA PHE A 520 29.43 23.66 -34.20
C PHE A 520 30.72 22.87 -34.27
N GLU A 521 31.41 22.90 -35.41
CA GLU A 521 32.71 22.23 -35.58
C GLU A 521 33.70 22.65 -34.50
N LYS A 522 33.88 23.96 -34.30
CA LYS A 522 34.76 24.49 -33.25
C LYS A 522 34.29 24.12 -31.84
N ALA A 523 32.98 24.08 -31.61
CA ALA A 523 32.42 23.63 -30.34
C ALA A 523 32.72 22.14 -30.10
N LEU A 524 32.56 21.27 -31.10
CA LEU A 524 32.85 19.84 -31.04
C LEU A 524 34.36 19.57 -30.88
N GLU A 525 35.21 20.32 -31.60
CA GLU A 525 36.67 20.30 -31.41
C GLU A 525 37.03 20.67 -29.96
N THR A 526 36.37 21.68 -29.39
CA THR A 526 36.57 22.06 -27.98
C THR A 526 36.19 20.93 -27.03
N LEU A 527 35.11 20.19 -27.30
CA LEU A 527 34.75 19.02 -26.49
C LEU A 527 35.80 17.92 -26.59
N GLN A 528 36.30 17.65 -27.80
CA GLN A 528 37.34 16.65 -28.03
C GLN A 528 38.66 17.00 -27.34
N GLN A 529 39.07 18.27 -27.36
CA GLN A 529 40.25 18.76 -26.65
C GLN A 529 40.11 18.64 -25.12
N ALA A 530 38.89 18.77 -24.61
CA ALA A 530 38.57 18.65 -23.19
C ALA A 530 38.30 17.20 -22.72
N ALA A 531 38.24 16.23 -23.66
CA ALA A 531 37.98 14.83 -23.36
C ALA A 531 39.14 14.20 -22.57
N GLY A 532 38.81 13.44 -21.53
CA GLY A 532 39.79 12.77 -20.66
C GLY A 532 40.44 13.69 -19.62
N THR A 533 40.11 14.99 -19.60
CA THR A 533 40.56 15.94 -18.58
C THR A 533 39.37 16.57 -17.86
N GLN A 534 38.72 17.55 -18.48
CA GLN A 534 37.50 18.15 -17.95
C GLN A 534 36.30 17.21 -18.12
N LEU A 535 36.20 16.57 -19.28
CA LEU A 535 35.01 15.87 -19.74
C LEU A 535 35.26 14.37 -19.87
N ASP A 536 34.22 13.56 -19.64
CA ASP A 536 34.28 12.13 -19.91
C ASP A 536 34.37 11.88 -21.42
N GLY A 537 35.48 11.28 -21.86
CA GLY A 537 35.73 11.00 -23.26
C GLY A 537 34.71 10.05 -23.90
N ARG A 538 34.12 9.11 -23.13
CA ARG A 538 33.07 8.22 -23.65
C ARG A 538 31.81 9.00 -24.00
N VAL A 539 31.43 9.93 -23.12
CA VAL A 539 30.26 10.80 -23.32
C VAL A 539 30.49 11.76 -24.49
N VAL A 540 31.69 12.36 -24.58
CA VAL A 540 32.08 13.21 -25.71
C VAL A 540 31.98 12.44 -27.03
N ASN A 541 32.54 11.25 -27.10
CA ASN A 541 32.49 10.41 -28.32
C ASN A 541 31.04 10.06 -28.68
N ALA A 542 30.23 9.64 -27.71
CA ALA A 542 28.82 9.33 -27.94
C ALA A 542 28.03 10.51 -28.54
N PHE A 543 28.31 11.74 -28.09
CA PHE A 543 27.70 12.95 -28.63
C PHE A 543 28.23 13.32 -30.02
N VAL A 544 29.55 13.31 -30.21
CA VAL A 544 30.20 13.66 -31.47
C VAL A 544 29.83 12.69 -32.59
N ASP A 545 29.82 11.38 -32.32
CA ASP A 545 29.49 10.36 -33.31
C ASP A 545 28.03 10.47 -33.72
N TRP A 546 27.12 10.74 -32.77
CA TRP A 546 25.72 10.98 -33.05
C TRP A 546 25.55 12.17 -33.99
N TRP A 547 26.30 13.25 -33.74
CA TRP A 547 26.28 14.43 -34.59
C TRP A 547 26.77 14.12 -36.01
N LYS A 548 27.89 13.40 -36.15
CA LYS A 548 28.46 13.02 -37.45
C LYS A 548 27.48 12.18 -38.27
N GLU A 549 26.85 11.18 -37.66
CA GLU A 549 25.81 10.35 -38.31
C GLU A 549 24.65 11.21 -38.81
N ARG A 550 24.18 12.15 -37.99
CA ARG A 550 23.09 13.08 -38.35
C ARG A 550 23.48 14.07 -39.44
N ALA A 551 24.73 14.49 -39.49
CA ALA A 551 25.23 15.39 -40.53
C ALA A 551 25.31 14.72 -41.91
N GLN A 552 25.40 13.39 -41.98
CA GLN A 552 25.56 12.62 -43.22
C GLN A 552 24.23 12.11 -43.83
N MET A 553 23.07 12.48 -43.28
CA MET A 553 21.77 11.99 -43.74
C MET A 553 21.37 12.56 -45.14
N PRO A 554 21.21 11.72 -46.18
CA PRO A 554 20.99 12.16 -47.57
C PRO A 554 19.69 12.94 -47.81
N GLU A 555 18.63 12.63 -47.05
CA GLU A 555 17.29 13.23 -47.20
C GLU A 555 17.22 14.71 -46.74
N VAL A 556 18.30 15.23 -46.15
CA VAL A 556 18.39 16.57 -45.56
C VAL A 556 19.24 17.52 -46.41
N ASN A 557 19.82 17.05 -47.53
CA ASN A 557 20.56 17.91 -48.46
C ASN A 557 19.64 19.01 -49.03
N ASN A 558 20.10 20.27 -48.96
CA ASN A 558 19.39 21.51 -49.29
C ASN A 558 18.24 21.95 -48.35
N ARG A 559 18.07 21.35 -47.17
CA ARG A 559 17.14 21.85 -46.14
C ARG A 559 17.88 22.34 -44.89
N THR A 560 17.33 23.33 -44.21
CA THR A 560 17.89 23.88 -42.96
C THR A 560 18.03 22.87 -41.83
N LEU A 561 17.17 21.84 -41.78
CA LEU A 561 17.14 20.84 -40.72
C LEU A 561 16.51 19.52 -41.22
N ALA A 562 16.79 18.40 -40.55
CA ALA A 562 15.79 17.33 -40.37
C ALA A 562 14.54 17.94 -39.68
N PRO A 563 13.35 17.31 -39.60
CA PRO A 563 12.25 17.92 -38.88
C PRO A 563 12.69 18.48 -37.51
N CYS A 564 12.40 19.73 -37.15
CA CYS A 564 12.96 20.36 -35.95
C CYS A 564 12.68 19.56 -34.67
N TYR A 565 11.64 18.72 -34.68
CA TYR A 565 11.33 17.79 -33.59
C TYR A 565 12.29 16.60 -33.48
N GLU A 566 12.96 16.20 -34.57
CA GLU A 566 13.97 15.12 -34.59
C GLU A 566 15.32 15.56 -34.07
N LEU A 567 15.65 16.84 -34.25
CA LEU A 567 16.76 17.51 -33.55
C LEU A 567 16.34 17.98 -32.16
N CYS A 568 15.06 17.76 -31.81
CA CYS A 568 14.45 18.21 -30.59
C CYS A 568 14.72 19.72 -30.37
N CYS A 569 14.48 20.58 -31.36
CA CYS A 569 14.56 22.03 -31.19
C CYS A 569 13.18 22.63 -30.85
N THR A 570 12.09 21.92 -31.15
CA THR A 570 10.72 22.32 -30.81
C THR A 570 9.77 21.11 -30.81
N PRO A 571 8.72 21.05 -29.97
CA PRO A 571 7.72 19.99 -29.99
C PRO A 571 7.10 19.76 -31.39
N LYS A 572 6.80 18.50 -31.73
CA LYS A 572 6.27 18.11 -33.05
C LYS A 572 5.04 18.91 -33.49
N HIS A 573 4.10 19.20 -32.58
CA HIS A 573 2.89 19.96 -32.88
C HIS A 573 3.17 21.44 -33.22
N ILE A 574 4.18 22.06 -32.58
CA ILE A 574 4.63 23.42 -32.91
C ILE A 574 5.36 23.41 -34.26
N CYS A 575 6.18 22.39 -34.50
CA CYS A 575 6.90 22.23 -35.77
C CYS A 575 5.94 22.02 -36.96
N GLN A 576 4.86 21.26 -36.78
CA GLN A 576 3.84 20.99 -37.81
C GLN A 576 3.03 22.24 -38.19
N ALA A 577 2.86 23.17 -37.25
CA ALA A 577 2.19 24.45 -37.49
C ALA A 577 3.14 25.56 -37.96
N CYS A 578 4.44 25.26 -38.13
CA CYS A 578 5.42 26.26 -38.51
C CYS A 578 5.24 26.67 -39.99
N PRO A 579 5.16 27.98 -40.30
CA PRO A 579 5.06 28.46 -41.69
C PRO A 579 6.20 27.98 -42.59
N VAL A 580 7.38 27.70 -42.02
CA VAL A 580 8.54 27.12 -42.73
C VAL A 580 8.28 25.67 -43.14
N TYR A 581 7.57 24.90 -42.31
CA TYR A 581 7.24 23.50 -42.58
C TYR A 581 6.07 23.36 -43.56
N GLN A 582 5.21 24.38 -43.61
CA GLN A 582 4.05 24.45 -44.50
C GLN A 582 4.36 25.15 -45.84
N SER A 583 5.50 25.84 -45.95
CA SER A 583 5.92 26.53 -47.18
C SER A 583 6.96 25.72 -47.96
N ALA A 584 7.10 26.03 -49.25
CA ALA A 584 8.15 25.48 -50.11
C ALA A 584 9.52 26.15 -49.90
N ALA A 585 9.64 27.04 -48.90
CA ALA A 585 10.88 27.76 -48.64
C ALA A 585 11.94 26.79 -48.08
N PRO A 586 13.16 26.78 -48.65
CA PRO A 586 14.19 25.85 -48.21
C PRO A 586 14.78 26.21 -46.83
N ARG A 587 14.56 27.44 -46.33
CA ARG A 587 15.21 27.96 -45.12
C ARG A 587 14.28 28.74 -44.19
N CYS A 588 14.45 28.55 -42.88
CA CYS A 588 13.54 29.10 -41.88
C CYS A 588 13.57 30.62 -41.70
N TRP A 589 14.70 31.30 -42.00
CA TRP A 589 14.82 32.76 -41.93
C TRP A 589 14.39 33.49 -43.20
N GLU A 590 14.00 32.76 -44.24
CA GLU A 590 13.44 33.34 -45.47
C GLU A 590 11.91 33.59 -45.33
N VAL A 591 11.31 33.13 -44.22
CA VAL A 591 9.87 33.25 -43.93
C VAL A 591 9.65 34.21 -42.75
N GLY A 592 8.87 35.28 -42.97
CA GLY A 592 8.44 36.20 -41.91
C GLY A 592 7.49 35.54 -40.90
N ASN A 593 7.42 36.04 -39.66
CA ASN A 593 6.54 35.53 -38.58
C ASN A 593 6.76 34.06 -38.18
N HIS A 594 7.99 33.53 -38.22
CA HIS A 594 8.29 32.19 -37.69
C HIS A 594 8.11 32.16 -36.16
N LEU A 595 7.48 31.10 -35.64
CA LEU A 595 7.15 30.93 -34.22
C LEU A 595 8.21 30.16 -33.42
N CYS A 596 9.45 30.12 -33.89
CA CYS A 596 10.50 29.35 -33.23
C CYS A 596 11.00 30.10 -31.98
N LYS A 597 10.78 29.54 -30.79
CA LYS A 597 11.28 30.07 -29.51
C LYS A 597 12.81 30.21 -29.46
N ALA A 598 13.55 29.50 -30.31
CA ALA A 598 15.00 29.59 -30.42
C ALA A 598 15.50 30.80 -31.23
N HIS A 599 14.61 31.72 -31.61
CA HIS A 599 15.02 33.02 -32.13
C HIS A 599 15.58 33.88 -30.99
N GLY A 600 16.90 33.86 -30.83
CA GLY A 600 17.61 35.04 -30.34
C GLY A 600 17.29 36.23 -31.25
N ARG A 601 17.38 37.46 -30.71
CA ARG A 601 16.86 38.70 -31.33
C ARG A 601 17.29 38.96 -32.79
N GLU A 602 18.30 38.28 -33.33
CA GLU A 602 18.74 38.37 -34.73
C GLU A 602 19.00 37.00 -35.36
N CYS A 603 18.71 36.84 -36.67
CA CYS A 603 18.98 35.58 -37.38
C CYS A 603 20.46 35.16 -37.33
N LYS A 604 21.41 36.06 -37.04
CA LYS A 604 22.85 35.77 -37.06
C LYS A 604 23.31 34.83 -35.94
N THR A 605 22.58 34.80 -34.83
CA THR A 605 22.88 33.94 -33.67
C THR A 605 21.93 32.76 -33.53
N CYS A 606 21.02 32.57 -34.50
CA CYS A 606 20.06 31.47 -34.50
C CYS A 606 20.77 30.13 -34.68
N PHE A 607 20.52 29.20 -33.75
CA PHE A 607 21.03 27.82 -33.77
C PHE A 607 20.80 27.13 -35.12
N VAL A 608 19.59 27.27 -35.67
CA VAL A 608 19.20 26.66 -36.95
C VAL A 608 19.96 27.26 -38.14
N ARG A 609 20.20 28.58 -38.11
CA ARG A 609 20.93 29.27 -39.19
C ARG A 609 22.42 28.99 -39.17
N THR A 610 23.03 29.00 -37.99
CA THR A 610 24.46 28.69 -37.82
C THR A 610 24.78 27.25 -38.25
N GLU A 611 23.91 26.29 -37.95
CA GLU A 611 24.04 24.91 -38.41
C GLU A 611 23.93 24.78 -39.94
N PHE A 612 22.92 25.37 -40.56
CA PHE A 612 22.74 25.26 -42.02
C PHE A 612 23.89 25.91 -42.80
N LEU A 613 24.37 27.08 -42.37
CA LEU A 613 25.52 27.74 -42.99
C LEU A 613 26.76 26.84 -42.94
N TYR A 614 26.94 26.12 -41.83
CA TYR A 614 28.00 25.12 -41.69
C TYR A 614 27.84 23.94 -42.67
N ARG A 615 26.64 23.35 -42.76
CA ARG A 615 26.39 22.20 -43.66
C ARG A 615 26.65 22.53 -45.12
N ASN A 616 26.45 23.77 -45.54
CA ASN A 616 26.44 24.13 -46.95
C ASN A 616 27.73 24.75 -47.48
N LYS A 617 28.75 25.06 -46.67
CA LYS A 617 30.12 25.55 -47.02
C LYS A 617 30.30 26.64 -48.11
N GLU A 618 29.29 27.01 -48.90
CA GLU A 618 29.34 27.93 -50.05
C GLU A 618 29.15 29.40 -49.65
N PHE A 619 28.91 29.71 -48.37
CA PHE A 619 28.63 31.07 -47.89
C PHE A 619 29.68 31.62 -46.92
N VAL A 620 30.85 30.98 -46.83
CA VAL A 620 32.00 31.49 -46.09
C VAL A 620 33.10 31.90 -47.07
N HIS A 621 32.77 32.85 -47.96
CA HIS A 621 33.73 33.74 -48.61
C HIS A 621 33.08 35.10 -48.86
#